data_AF-A0A2E1I5Z3-F1
#
_entry.id   AF-A0A2E1I5Z3-F1
#
_cell.length_a   1.000
_cell.length_b   1.000
_cell.length_c   1.000
_cell.angle_alpha   90.00
_cell.angle_beta   90.00
_cell.angle_gamma   90.00
#
_symmetry.space_group_name_H-M   'P 1'
#
loop_
_entity.id
_entity.type
_entity.pdbx_description
1 polymer ?
#
loop_
_entity_poly.entity_id
_entity_poly.type
_entity_poly.pdbx_seq_one_letter_code
_entity_poly.pdbx_strand_id
1 'polypeptide(L)'
;MIKINRAILYFIIILFLHSCGTMSDAGKTLRNEKIKTTDEFLVKKRQPLSLPPDYENLPKPNSKDLKDEKNSNEINNILKIPKKQTTKQSSTTVEQSIIDKIRK
;
A
#
# COMPACT_ATOMS: atom_id res chain seq x y z
N MET A 1 -23.26 25.34 39.46
CA MET A 1 -24.43 24.58 39.00
C MET A 1 -24.87 25.15 37.65
N ILE A 2 -24.62 24.42 36.56
CA ILE A 2 -25.00 24.88 35.21
C ILE A 2 -26.52 24.77 35.08
N LYS A 3 -27.20 25.90 34.84
CA LYS A 3 -28.64 25.94 34.57
C LYS A 3 -28.85 25.72 33.07
N ILE A 4 -29.27 24.52 32.69
CA ILE A 4 -29.65 24.21 31.31
C ILE A 4 -31.01 24.85 31.00
N ASN A 5 -31.06 25.63 29.93
CA ASN A 5 -32.32 26.23 29.44
C ASN A 5 -33.17 25.14 28.78
N ARG A 6 -34.48 25.09 29.08
CA ARG A 6 -35.39 24.06 28.52
C ARG A 6 -35.41 24.06 27.00
N ALA A 7 -35.31 25.23 26.37
CA ALA A 7 -35.23 25.34 24.91
C ALA A 7 -33.98 24.66 24.32
N ILE A 8 -32.83 24.76 25.00
CA ILE A 8 -31.58 24.13 24.57
C ILE A 8 -31.71 22.60 24.64
N LEU A 9 -32.38 22.08 25.66
CA LEU A 9 -32.66 20.64 25.78
C LEU A 9 -33.51 20.13 24.61
N TYR A 10 -34.59 20.83 24.26
CA TYR A 10 -35.45 20.44 23.13
C TYR A 10 -34.72 20.52 21.79
N PHE A 11 -33.87 21.53 21.60
CA PHE A 11 -33.06 21.66 20.39
C PHE A 11 -32.11 20.47 20.22
N ILE A 12 -31.45 20.06 21.29
CA ILE A 12 -30.55 18.89 21.29
C ILE A 12 -31.32 17.61 20.94
N ILE A 13 -32.52 17.41 21.50
CA ILE A 13 -33.35 16.22 21.23
C ILE A 13 -33.76 16.15 19.74
N ILE A 14 -34.13 17.28 19.13
CA ILE A 14 -34.52 17.32 17.71
C ILE A 14 -33.34 16.98 16.79
N LEU A 15 -32.13 17.44 17.12
CA LEU A 15 -30.92 17.10 16.39
C LEU A 15 -30.60 15.60 16.47
N PHE A 16 -30.78 14.98 17.63
CA PHE A 16 -30.60 13.53 17.80
C PHE A 16 -31.64 12.72 17.02
N LEU A 17 -32.89 13.19 16.94
CA LEU A 17 -33.95 12.52 16.18
C LEU A 17 -33.73 12.59 14.67
N HIS A 18 -33.12 13.68 14.16
CA HIS A 18 -32.77 13.82 12.74
C HIS A 18 -31.61 12.92 12.29
N SER A 19 -30.78 12.44 13.23
CA SER A 19 -29.64 11.57 12.93
C SER A 19 -30.01 10.08 12.84
N CYS A 20 -31.25 9.71 13.17
CA CYS A 20 -31.75 8.35 12.96
C CYS A 20 -32.08 8.19 11.46
N GLY A 21 -31.63 7.10 10.83
CA GLY A 21 -31.59 6.93 9.36
C GLY A 21 -32.91 7.17 8.62
N THR A 22 -32.84 7.20 7.29
CA THR A 22 -34.01 7.47 6.43
C THR A 22 -35.15 6.49 6.72
N MET A 23 -36.37 7.01 6.90
CA MET A 23 -37.62 6.21 7.11
C MET A 23 -37.79 5.08 6.07
N SER A 24 -37.25 5.27 4.86
CA SER A 24 -37.22 4.25 3.80
C SER A 24 -36.49 2.96 4.23
N ASP A 25 -35.38 3.05 4.96
CA ASP A 25 -34.63 1.87 5.39
C ASP A 25 -35.35 1.14 6.52
N ALA A 26 -35.97 1.87 7.46
CA ALA A 26 -36.86 1.26 8.46
C ALA A 26 -38.07 0.55 7.82
N GLY A 27 -38.61 1.12 6.73
CA GLY A 27 -39.68 0.47 5.96
C GLY A 27 -39.23 -0.83 5.28
N LYS A 28 -38.02 -0.86 4.72
CA LYS A 28 -37.42 -2.05 4.09
C LYS A 28 -37.18 -3.17 5.11
N THR A 29 -36.72 -2.84 6.32
CA THR A 29 -36.49 -3.84 7.38
C THR A 29 -37.80 -4.42 7.91
N LEU A 30 -38.82 -3.60 8.16
CA LEU A 30 -40.13 -4.07 8.63
C LEU A 30 -40.85 -4.94 7.58
N ARG A 31 -40.63 -4.69 6.29
CA ARG A 31 -41.20 -5.47 5.19
C ARG A 31 -40.38 -6.70 4.80
N ASN A 32 -39.27 -6.96 5.50
CA ASN A 32 -38.29 -8.00 5.12
C ASN A 32 -37.93 -7.93 3.63
N GLU A 33 -37.78 -6.72 3.09
CA GLU A 33 -37.46 -6.55 1.68
C GLU A 33 -36.02 -7.01 1.43
N LYS A 34 -35.85 -7.97 0.50
CA LYS A 34 -34.51 -8.45 0.12
C LYS A 34 -33.75 -7.30 -0.54
N ILE A 35 -32.76 -6.76 0.16
CA ILE A 35 -31.82 -5.78 -0.40
C ILE A 35 -31.13 -6.45 -1.59
N LYS A 36 -31.33 -5.90 -2.78
CA LYS A 36 -30.61 -6.33 -4.00
C LYS A 36 -29.19 -5.77 -3.93
N THR A 37 -28.31 -6.41 -3.18
CA THR A 37 -26.88 -6.09 -3.21
C THR A 37 -26.25 -6.74 -4.44
N THR A 38 -25.47 -5.98 -5.21
CA THR A 38 -24.73 -6.47 -6.38
C THR A 38 -23.43 -7.20 -6.00
N ASP A 39 -23.26 -7.52 -4.72
CA ASP A 39 -22.05 -8.13 -4.14
C ASP A 39 -22.09 -9.67 -4.14
N GLU A 40 -22.92 -10.27 -4.98
CA GLU A 40 -22.73 -11.67 -5.36
C GLU A 40 -21.35 -11.76 -6.01
N PHE A 41 -20.38 -12.41 -5.35
CA PHE A 41 -18.99 -12.47 -5.78
C PHE A 41 -18.90 -12.91 -7.25
N LEU A 42 -18.68 -11.95 -8.16
CA LEU A 42 -18.33 -12.19 -9.55
C LEU A 42 -16.92 -12.79 -9.56
N VAL A 43 -16.83 -14.11 -9.33
CA VAL A 43 -15.59 -14.87 -9.46
C VAL A 43 -15.24 -14.96 -10.95
N LYS A 44 -14.69 -13.87 -11.49
CA LYS A 44 -14.13 -13.85 -12.84
C LYS A 44 -12.82 -14.62 -12.80
N LYS A 45 -12.80 -15.81 -13.41
CA LYS A 45 -11.58 -16.59 -13.63
C LYS A 45 -10.59 -15.71 -14.39
N ARG A 46 -9.55 -15.23 -13.68
CA ARG A 46 -8.44 -14.52 -14.31
C ARG A 46 -7.60 -15.56 -15.06
N GLN A 47 -7.01 -15.14 -16.18
CA GLN A 47 -6.04 -15.97 -16.88
C GLN A 47 -4.92 -16.40 -15.90
N PRO A 48 -4.32 -17.59 -16.11
CA PRO A 48 -3.21 -18.03 -15.28
C PRO A 48 -2.13 -16.95 -15.28
N LEU A 49 -1.41 -16.82 -14.17
CA LEU A 49 -0.28 -15.90 -14.08
C LEU A 49 0.76 -16.31 -15.14
N SER A 50 0.75 -15.63 -16.28
CA SER A 50 1.78 -15.77 -17.31
C SER A 50 2.92 -14.85 -16.93
N LEU A 51 4.13 -15.39 -16.88
CA LEU A 51 5.32 -14.56 -16.73
C LEU A 51 5.41 -13.63 -17.96
N PRO A 52 5.82 -12.36 -17.76
CA PRO A 52 6.06 -11.48 -18.89
C PRO A 52 7.17 -12.10 -19.77
N PRO A 53 7.11 -11.90 -21.10
CA PRO A 53 8.07 -12.47 -22.04
C PRO A 53 9.52 -12.03 -21.79
N ASP A 54 9.72 -10.99 -20.98
CA ASP A 54 11.03 -10.40 -20.67
C ASP A 54 11.46 -10.59 -19.20
N TYR A 55 10.89 -11.59 -18.50
CA TYR A 55 11.24 -11.87 -17.09
C TYR A 55 12.74 -12.16 -16.88
N GLU A 56 13.41 -12.74 -17.87
CA GLU A 56 14.82 -13.12 -17.79
C GLU A 56 15.79 -11.93 -17.92
N ASN A 57 15.35 -10.81 -18.50
CA ASN A 57 16.19 -9.62 -18.70
C ASN A 57 16.09 -8.61 -17.55
N LEU A 58 15.48 -9.01 -16.42
CA LEU A 58 15.45 -8.17 -15.23
C LEU A 58 16.87 -7.96 -14.67
N PRO A 59 17.25 -6.71 -14.36
CA PRO A 59 18.56 -6.44 -13.80
C PRO A 59 18.69 -7.13 -12.44
N LYS A 60 19.82 -7.83 -12.23
CA LYS A 60 20.08 -8.50 -10.95
C LYS A 60 20.28 -7.43 -9.86
N PRO A 61 19.81 -7.67 -8.63
CA PRO A 61 20.14 -6.83 -7.49
C PRO A 61 21.67 -6.67 -7.39
N ASN A 62 22.14 -5.42 -7.27
CA ASN A 62 23.56 -5.06 -7.25
C ASN A 62 24.35 -5.32 -8.56
N SER A 63 23.70 -5.49 -9.71
CA SER A 63 24.42 -5.44 -11.00
C SER A 63 24.83 -4.00 -11.31
N LYS A 64 25.96 -3.56 -10.77
CA LYS A 64 26.66 -2.40 -11.31
C LYS A 64 27.26 -2.84 -12.64
N ASP A 65 26.94 -2.12 -13.71
CA ASP A 65 27.63 -2.31 -14.99
C ASP A 65 29.13 -2.12 -14.77
N LEU A 66 29.91 -3.17 -15.01
CA LEU A 66 31.37 -3.18 -14.86
C LEU A 66 32.07 -2.12 -15.74
N LYS A 67 31.33 -1.39 -16.59
CA LYS A 67 31.83 -0.30 -17.43
C LYS A 67 32.05 1.00 -16.66
N ASP A 68 31.42 1.22 -15.50
CA ASP A 68 31.51 2.48 -14.74
C ASP A 68 32.75 2.60 -13.84
N GLU A 69 33.51 1.52 -13.66
CA GLU A 69 34.69 1.54 -12.78
C GLU A 69 35.84 2.37 -13.37
N LYS A 70 35.91 2.53 -14.70
CA LYS A 70 37.01 3.28 -15.33
C LYS A 70 36.88 4.80 -15.14
N ASN A 71 35.68 5.37 -15.31
CA ASN A 71 35.43 6.81 -15.17
C ASN A 71 35.46 7.30 -13.72
N SER A 72 35.00 6.47 -12.77
CA SER A 72 35.00 6.86 -11.36
C SER A 72 36.41 7.05 -10.80
N ASN A 73 37.40 6.28 -11.25
CA ASN A 73 38.78 6.41 -10.78
C ASN A 73 39.45 7.74 -11.20
N GLU A 74 39.13 8.26 -12.39
CA GLU A 74 39.69 9.53 -12.87
C GLU A 74 39.18 10.73 -12.05
N ILE A 75 37.86 10.79 -11.83
CA ILE A 75 37.22 11.83 -11.01
C ILE A 75 37.70 11.77 -9.55
N ASN A 76 37.87 10.58 -8.99
CA ASN A 76 38.38 10.41 -7.62
C ASN A 76 39.84 10.88 -7.48
N ASN A 77 40.67 10.69 -8.51
CA ASN A 77 42.05 11.20 -8.53
C ASN A 77 42.09 12.73 -8.62
N ILE A 78 41.19 13.34 -9.40
CA ILE A 78 41.06 14.81 -9.50
C ILE A 78 40.60 15.40 -8.16
N LEU A 79 39.64 14.76 -7.50
CA LEU A 79 39.07 15.22 -6.22
C LEU A 79 39.88 14.80 -4.98
N LYS A 80 41.01 14.08 -5.14
CA LYS A 80 41.89 13.57 -4.07
C LYS A 80 41.14 12.87 -2.93
N ILE A 81 40.08 12.12 -3.25
CA ILE A 81 39.24 11.45 -2.26
C ILE A 81 39.95 10.16 -1.77
N PRO A 82 40.06 9.91 -0.46
CA PRO A 82 40.66 8.67 0.04
C PRO A 82 39.84 7.46 -0.41
N LYS A 83 40.50 6.49 -1.05
CA LYS A 83 39.85 5.25 -1.52
C LYS A 83 39.33 4.45 -0.33
N LYS A 84 38.00 4.46 -0.14
CA LYS A 84 37.34 3.61 0.85
C LYS A 84 37.27 2.19 0.29
N GLN A 85 37.83 1.21 1.02
CA GLN A 85 37.70 -0.20 0.66
C GLN A 85 36.22 -0.57 0.66
N THR A 86 35.64 -0.77 -0.52
CA THR A 86 34.31 -1.33 -0.66
C THR A 86 34.40 -2.82 -0.39
N THR A 87 33.89 -3.26 0.75
CA THR A 87 33.70 -4.69 1.02
C THR A 87 32.83 -5.26 -0.09
N LYS A 88 33.37 -6.18 -0.89
CA LYS A 88 32.60 -6.88 -1.92
C LYS A 88 31.55 -7.72 -1.20
N GLN A 89 30.31 -7.26 -1.17
CA GLN A 89 29.17 -8.09 -0.78
C GLN A 89 29.07 -9.21 -1.83
N SER A 90 29.08 -10.47 -1.38
CA SER A 90 28.91 -11.62 -2.24
C SER A 90 27.61 -11.51 -3.05
N SER A 91 27.64 -11.99 -4.29
CA SER A 91 26.48 -12.04 -5.18
C SER A 91 25.44 -13.01 -4.60
N THR A 92 24.51 -12.50 -3.80
CA THR A 92 23.36 -13.29 -3.33
C THR A 92 22.29 -13.37 -4.42
N THR A 93 21.64 -14.51 -4.53
CA THR A 93 20.47 -14.66 -5.42
C THR A 93 19.34 -13.75 -4.92
N VAL A 94 18.45 -13.33 -5.82
CA VAL A 94 17.35 -12.38 -5.53
C VAL A 94 16.53 -12.85 -4.34
N GLU A 95 16.24 -14.15 -4.29
CA GLU A 95 15.45 -14.81 -3.25
C GLU A 95 16.14 -14.69 -1.88
N GLN A 96 17.46 -14.90 -1.82
CA GLN A 96 18.23 -14.75 -0.59
C GLN A 96 18.25 -13.30 -0.13
N SER A 97 18.40 -12.34 -1.04
CA SER A 97 18.36 -10.91 -0.70
C SER A 97 16.98 -10.48 -0.16
N ILE A 98 15.91 -11.09 -0.64
CA ILE A 98 14.55 -10.80 -0.15
C ILE A 98 14.38 -11.39 1.25
N ILE A 99 14.77 -12.65 1.46
CA ILE A 99 14.69 -13.33 2.77
C ILE A 99 15.47 -12.55 3.84
N ASP A 100 16.68 -12.11 3.53
CA ASP A 100 17.54 -11.37 4.47
C ASP A 100 16.96 -10.00 4.84
N LYS A 101 16.28 -9.32 3.91
CA LYS A 101 15.61 -8.04 4.18
C LYS A 101 14.34 -8.19 5.01
N ILE A 102 13.58 -9.27 4.81
CA ILE A 102 12.36 -9.53 5.56
C ILE A 102 12.69 -9.95 7.01
N ARG A 103 13.81 -10.65 7.20
CA ARG A 103 14.23 -11.14 8.51
C ARG A 103 14.87 -10.05 9.40
N LYS A 104 15.18 -8.88 8.84
CA LYS A 104 15.82 -7.75 9.53
C LYS A 104 14.78 -6.77 10.05
#